data_AF-A0A8K0DGX0-F1
#
_entry.id   AF-A0A8K0DGX0-F1
#
_cell.length_a   1.000
_cell.length_b   1.000
_cell.length_c   1.000
_cell.angle_alpha   90.00
_cell.angle_beta   90.00
_cell.angle_gamma   90.00
#
_symmetry.space_group_name_H-M   'P 1'
#
loop_
_entity.id
_entity.type
_entity.pdbx_description
1 polymer ?
#
loop_
_entity_poly.entity_id
_entity_poly.type
_entity_poly.pdbx_seq_one_letter_code
_entity_poly.pdbx_strand_id
1 'polypeptide(L)'
;MKYFKLVLFAYILCLLTSFKECVSKDIPENYLLYREQRRCQDVHQDIRHSAERAGFHIPLWILLFLIVFSTVFCLIVLGILKGLMGLYCCAPVGMWGLGMLIDLPRPLDHYQEPHLMHIPVRYDETGWPVHPDTGKRSVRAITRQTEFYLNIIFFLAYPLAMGITMCSACCFQETADEKQCFRCINTIVISECGDSRKRVISQKCETPLKRDIYSDGDSDEMKDTEYVVCQLQHSQHQLQSQSY
;
A
#
# COMPACT_ATOMS: atom_id res chain seq x y z
N MET A 1 -20.06 27.22 18.48
CA MET A 1 -19.33 26.17 19.25
C MET A 1 -20.21 25.26 20.12
N LYS A 2 -21.37 25.69 20.66
CA LYS A 2 -22.22 24.81 21.50
C LYS A 2 -22.75 23.57 20.75
N TYR A 3 -23.14 23.73 19.49
CA TYR A 3 -23.67 22.64 18.66
C TYR A 3 -22.62 21.62 18.22
N PHE A 4 -21.37 22.05 18.03
CA PHE A 4 -20.28 21.13 17.72
C PHE A 4 -20.04 20.12 18.85
N LYS A 5 -20.09 20.58 20.10
CA LYS A 5 -20.00 19.70 21.28
C LYS A 5 -21.18 18.73 21.36
N LEU A 6 -22.38 19.16 20.98
CA LEU A 6 -23.59 18.35 21.08
C LEU A 6 -23.66 17.29 19.97
N VAL A 7 -23.23 17.63 18.75
CA VAL A 7 -23.09 16.69 17.63
C VAL A 7 -21.97 15.69 17.90
N LEU A 8 -20.82 16.15 18.39
CA LEU A 8 -19.72 15.27 18.79
C LEU A 8 -20.14 14.33 19.93
N PHE A 9 -20.89 14.82 20.92
CA PHE A 9 -21.39 14.02 22.04
C PHE A 9 -22.45 13.00 21.58
N ALA A 10 -23.39 13.39 20.71
CA ALA A 10 -24.38 12.48 20.13
C ALA A 10 -23.73 11.42 19.24
N TYR A 11 -22.66 11.77 18.52
CA TYR A 11 -21.91 10.85 17.69
C TYR A 11 -21.04 9.88 18.51
N ILE A 12 -20.40 10.35 19.58
CA ILE A 12 -19.70 9.49 20.54
C ILE A 12 -20.70 8.54 21.22
N LEU A 13 -21.88 9.03 21.62
CA LEU A 13 -22.95 8.20 22.16
C LEU A 13 -23.41 7.15 21.13
N CYS A 14 -23.58 7.54 19.86
CA CYS A 14 -23.97 6.65 18.78
C CYS A 14 -22.90 5.56 18.53
N LEU A 15 -21.62 5.95 18.49
CA LEU A 15 -20.50 5.01 18.38
C LEU A 15 -20.42 4.08 19.59
N LEU A 16 -20.62 4.59 20.81
CA LEU A 16 -20.65 3.78 22.03
C LEU A 16 -21.85 2.82 22.05
N THR A 17 -23.01 3.22 21.53
CA THR A 17 -24.17 2.33 21.39
C THR A 17 -23.93 1.25 20.34
N SER A 18 -23.35 1.60 19.19
CA SER A 18 -22.99 0.62 18.16
C SER A 18 -21.89 -0.35 18.62
N PHE A 19 -20.93 0.11 19.43
CA PHE A 19 -19.95 -0.77 20.06
C PHE A 19 -20.59 -1.72 21.07
N LYS A 20 -21.58 -1.25 21.83
CA LYS A 20 -22.32 -2.05 22.81
C LYS A 20 -23.16 -3.14 22.14
N GLU A 21 -23.75 -2.87 20.97
CA GLU A 21 -24.46 -3.88 20.18
C GLU A 21 -23.53 -4.90 19.51
N CYS A 22 -22.30 -4.52 19.17
CA CYS A 22 -21.28 -5.48 18.72
C CYS A 22 -20.71 -6.36 19.83
N VAL A 23 -20.64 -5.88 21.08
CA VAL A 23 -20.13 -6.65 22.23
C VAL A 23 -21.22 -7.52 22.88
N SER A 24 -22.49 -7.20 22.67
CA SER A 24 -23.62 -7.93 23.26
C SER A 24 -24.23 -8.99 22.32
N LYS A 25 -23.40 -9.68 21.52
CA LYS A 25 -23.78 -10.91 20.82
C LYS A 25 -23.15 -12.13 21.50
N ASP A 26 -23.58 -12.38 22.73
CA ASP A 26 -23.51 -13.67 23.42
C ASP A 26 -24.50 -13.64 24.58
N ILE A 27 -25.79 -13.61 24.28
CA ILE A 27 -26.85 -13.92 25.25
C ILE A 27 -27.83 -14.84 24.53
N PRO A 28 -28.10 -16.06 25.04
CA PRO A 28 -28.86 -17.08 24.31
C PRO A 28 -30.30 -16.64 24.05
N GLU A 29 -30.78 -16.97 22.85
CA GLU A 29 -32.19 -17.13 22.54
C GLU A 29 -32.81 -18.12 23.52
N ASN A 30 -33.47 -17.60 24.55
CA ASN A 30 -34.63 -18.19 25.20
C ASN A 30 -35.01 -17.24 26.35
N TYR A 31 -36.30 -17.15 26.66
CA TYR A 31 -36.91 -16.22 27.61
C TYR A 31 -37.18 -14.82 27.03
N LEU A 32 -38.29 -14.69 26.30
CA LEU A 32 -39.43 -13.85 26.73
C LEU A 32 -40.58 -13.99 25.73
N LEU A 33 -41.15 -15.19 25.70
CA LEU A 33 -42.57 -15.34 25.44
C LEU A 33 -43.31 -14.88 26.71
N TYR A 34 -44.36 -14.09 26.52
CA TYR A 34 -45.44 -13.84 27.47
C TYR A 34 -45.26 -12.71 28.50
N ARG A 35 -45.52 -11.45 28.08
CA ARG A 35 -46.29 -10.53 28.93
C ARG A 35 -47.03 -9.45 28.14
N GLU A 36 -48.35 -9.55 28.19
CA GLU A 36 -49.36 -8.50 28.12
C GLU A 36 -49.32 -7.49 26.96
N GLN A 37 -49.88 -7.98 25.86
CA GLN A 37 -50.79 -7.24 25.01
C GLN A 37 -51.99 -6.70 25.82
N ARG A 38 -51.91 -5.45 26.28
CA ARG A 38 -53.06 -4.53 26.40
C ARG A 38 -52.62 -3.12 26.84
N ARG A 39 -52.98 -2.13 26.01
CA ARG A 39 -53.16 -0.70 26.34
C ARG A 39 -51.93 0.23 26.33
N CYS A 40 -51.33 0.45 25.16
CA CYS A 40 -50.57 1.67 24.83
C CYS A 40 -50.67 1.97 23.33
N GLN A 41 -51.87 2.34 22.85
CA GLN A 41 -52.05 2.76 21.45
C GLN A 41 -52.19 4.29 21.29
N ASP A 42 -52.36 5.03 22.39
CA ASP A 42 -52.58 6.49 22.34
C ASP A 42 -51.37 7.36 22.70
N VAL A 43 -50.32 6.83 23.34
CA VAL A 43 -49.11 7.62 23.70
C VAL A 43 -48.15 7.77 22.51
N HIS A 44 -48.30 6.94 21.47
CA HIS A 44 -47.38 6.93 20.32
C HIS A 44 -47.71 8.00 19.27
N GLN A 45 -48.89 8.60 19.31
CA GLN A 45 -49.30 9.66 18.37
C GLN A 45 -48.81 11.06 18.77
N ASP A 46 -48.68 11.35 20.07
CA ASP A 46 -48.25 12.69 20.53
C ASP A 46 -46.76 12.96 20.30
N ILE A 47 -45.90 11.93 20.38
CA ILE A 47 -44.46 12.08 20.10
C ILE A 47 -44.21 12.39 18.61
N ARG A 48 -45.07 11.89 17.71
CA ARG A 48 -44.97 12.16 16.26
C ARG A 48 -45.35 13.60 15.92
N HIS A 49 -46.38 14.15 16.55
CA HIS A 49 -46.84 15.52 16.25
C HIS A 49 -46.01 16.63 16.89
N SER A 50 -45.31 16.37 18.00
CA SER A 50 -44.34 17.34 18.53
C SER A 50 -43.05 17.44 17.70
N ALA A 51 -42.67 16.38 16.98
CA ALA A 51 -41.51 16.41 16.08
C ALA A 51 -41.78 17.20 14.77
N GLU A 52 -43.03 17.25 14.30
CA GLU A 52 -43.40 17.95 13.06
C GLU A 52 -43.48 19.49 13.20
N ARG A 53 -43.64 20.04 14.41
CA ARG A 53 -43.72 21.52 14.59
C ARG A 53 -42.36 22.22 14.66
N ALA A 54 -41.27 21.48 14.83
CA ALA A 54 -39.92 22.01 14.69
C ALA A 54 -39.37 21.61 13.32
N GLY A 55 -40.00 22.11 12.25
CA GLY A 55 -39.64 21.87 10.85
C GLY A 55 -38.27 22.47 10.48
N PHE A 56 -37.21 21.98 11.09
CA PHE A 56 -35.84 22.23 10.67
C PHE A 56 -35.47 21.13 9.66
N HIS A 57 -35.85 21.35 8.40
CA HIS A 57 -35.40 20.53 7.29
C HIS A 57 -33.89 20.70 7.15
N ILE A 58 -33.11 19.90 7.87
CA ILE A 58 -31.68 19.73 7.59
C ILE A 58 -31.61 19.05 6.23
N PRO A 59 -31.07 19.73 5.20
CA PRO A 59 -31.01 19.12 3.90
C PRO A 59 -30.07 17.91 3.93
N LEU A 60 -30.43 16.85 3.20
CA LEU A 60 -29.74 15.57 3.20
C LEU A 60 -28.23 15.70 2.93
N TRP A 61 -27.83 16.63 2.08
CA TRP A 61 -26.43 16.88 1.73
C TRP A 61 -25.60 17.39 2.94
N ILE A 62 -26.19 18.17 3.84
CA ILE A 62 -25.52 18.61 5.08
C ILE A 62 -25.32 17.42 6.02
N LEU A 63 -26.33 16.56 6.16
CA LEU A 63 -26.22 15.35 6.98
C LEU A 63 -25.15 14.40 6.43
N LEU A 64 -25.15 14.16 5.11
CA LEU A 64 -24.12 13.37 4.43
C LEU A 64 -22.73 13.96 4.66
N PHE A 65 -22.57 15.28 4.46
CA PHE A 65 -21.30 15.98 4.67
C PHE A 65 -20.80 15.81 6.10
N LEU A 66 -21.67 15.97 7.10
CA LEU A 66 -21.31 15.78 8.51
C LEU A 66 -20.88 14.35 8.82
N ILE A 67 -21.57 13.34 8.26
CA ILE A 67 -21.23 11.93 8.45
C ILE A 67 -19.86 11.64 7.84
N VAL A 68 -19.62 12.05 6.59
CA VAL A 68 -18.33 11.82 5.90
C VAL A 68 -17.21 12.53 6.64
N PHE A 69 -17.39 13.82 6.96
CA PHE A 69 -16.39 14.60 7.67
C PHE A 69 -16.06 14.01 9.05
N SER A 70 -17.08 13.62 9.83
CA SER A 70 -16.90 12.98 11.13
C SER A 70 -16.18 11.65 11.02
N THR A 71 -16.50 10.85 10.00
CA THR A 71 -15.86 9.55 9.77
C THR A 71 -14.38 9.74 9.44
N VAL A 72 -14.06 10.65 8.51
CA VAL A 72 -12.66 10.98 8.16
C VAL A 72 -11.90 11.49 9.38
N PHE A 73 -12.52 12.39 10.16
CA PHE A 73 -11.92 12.90 11.40
C PHE A 73 -11.62 11.77 12.40
N CYS A 74 -12.56 10.85 12.62
CA CYS A 74 -12.34 9.70 13.49
C CYS A 74 -11.23 8.78 12.99
N LEU A 75 -11.15 8.52 11.68
CA LEU A 75 -10.06 7.70 11.11
C LEU A 75 -8.69 8.36 11.32
N ILE A 76 -8.60 9.69 11.18
CA ILE A 76 -7.37 10.44 11.47
C ILE A 76 -6.99 10.31 12.95
N VAL A 77 -7.94 10.48 13.87
CA VAL A 77 -7.68 10.33 15.31
C VAL A 77 -7.20 8.92 15.65
N LEU A 78 -7.83 7.88 15.07
CA LEU A 78 -7.39 6.49 15.24
C LEU A 78 -5.98 6.27 14.68
N GLY A 79 -5.66 6.86 13.53
CA GLY A 79 -4.31 6.81 12.95
C GLY A 79 -3.26 7.47 13.83
N ILE A 80 -3.58 8.64 14.41
CA ILE A 80 -2.71 9.31 15.38
C ILE A 80 -2.52 8.42 16.61
N LEU A 81 -3.61 7.87 17.19
CA LEU A 81 -3.51 6.98 18.35
C LEU A 81 -2.65 5.75 18.05
N LYS A 82 -2.83 5.12 16.89
CA LYS A 82 -1.99 4.00 16.45
C LYS A 82 -0.52 4.41 16.27
N GLY A 83 -0.26 5.57 15.67
CA GLY A 83 1.09 6.12 15.53
C GLY A 83 1.76 6.40 16.88
N LEU A 84 1.02 6.95 17.84
CA LEU A 84 1.50 7.15 19.20
C LEU A 84 1.77 5.81 19.91
N MET A 85 0.92 4.81 19.74
CA MET A 85 1.17 3.46 20.29
C MET A 85 2.42 2.81 19.69
N GLY A 86 2.67 3.00 18.40
CA GLY A 86 3.91 2.54 17.75
C GLY A 86 5.16 3.23 18.30
N LEU A 87 5.05 4.53 18.63
CA LEU A 87 6.15 5.30 19.16
C LEU A 87 6.44 5.01 20.66
N TYR A 88 5.40 4.91 21.48
CA TYR A 88 5.54 4.82 22.94
C TYR A 88 5.46 3.41 23.51
N CYS A 89 4.66 2.51 22.94
CA CYS A 89 4.44 1.19 23.52
C CYS A 89 5.42 0.16 22.95
N CYS A 90 5.27 -0.19 21.67
CA CYS A 90 5.94 -1.34 21.07
C CYS A 90 6.10 -1.16 19.55
N ALA A 91 7.32 -1.26 19.03
CA ALA A 91 7.59 -1.24 17.60
C ALA A 91 6.84 -2.33 16.79
N PRO A 92 6.63 -3.56 17.31
CA PRO A 92 5.80 -4.56 16.62
C PRO A 92 4.35 -4.11 16.40
N VAL A 93 3.77 -3.36 17.34
CA VAL A 93 2.39 -2.85 17.23
C VAL A 93 2.32 -1.73 16.20
N GLY A 94 3.36 -0.89 16.17
CA GLY A 94 3.53 0.16 15.18
C GLY A 94 3.63 -0.40 13.76
N MET A 95 4.37 -1.50 13.58
CA MET A 95 4.55 -2.19 12.28
C MET A 95 3.38 -3.09 11.87
N TRP A 96 2.50 -3.45 12.81
CA TRP A 96 1.41 -4.37 12.53
C TRP A 96 0.43 -3.79 11.50
N GLY A 97 0.26 -4.52 10.39
CA GLY A 97 -0.59 -4.15 9.27
C GLY A 97 0.07 -3.31 8.18
N LEU A 98 1.21 -2.66 8.44
CA LEU A 98 1.87 -1.82 7.42
C LEU A 98 2.44 -2.62 6.25
N GLY A 99 2.78 -3.89 6.45
CA GLY A 99 3.27 -4.76 5.39
C GLY A 99 2.27 -4.96 4.24
N MET A 100 0.97 -4.69 4.45
CA MET A 100 -0.04 -4.71 3.38
C MET A 100 -0.07 -3.41 2.58
N LEU A 101 0.46 -2.31 3.14
CA LEU A 101 0.40 -0.99 2.54
C LEU A 101 1.70 -0.61 1.83
N ILE A 102 2.79 -1.29 2.17
CA ILE A 102 4.13 -1.00 1.65
C ILE A 102 4.72 -2.31 1.17
N ASP A 103 5.02 -2.36 -0.12
CA ASP A 103 5.83 -3.42 -0.70
C ASP A 103 7.28 -3.24 -0.21
N LEU A 104 7.69 -4.05 0.75
CA LEU A 104 9.10 -4.28 1.06
C LEU A 104 9.62 -5.43 0.17
N PRO A 105 10.90 -5.43 -0.26
CA PRO A 105 12.03 -4.71 0.34
C PRO A 105 12.40 -3.40 -0.37
N ARG A 106 12.34 -2.29 0.36
CA ARG A 106 12.81 -0.98 -0.13
C ARG A 106 14.32 -0.86 0.14
N PRO A 107 15.13 -0.39 -0.84
CA PRO A 107 16.53 -0.10 -0.58
C PRO A 107 16.65 0.96 0.53
N LEU A 108 17.47 0.63 1.52
CA LEU A 108 17.84 1.44 2.65
C LEU A 108 19.23 2.05 2.39
N ASP A 109 19.34 3.37 2.44
CA ASP A 109 20.64 4.03 2.24
C ASP A 109 21.60 3.72 3.40
N HIS A 110 21.08 3.73 4.63
CA HIS A 110 21.85 3.52 5.87
C HIS A 110 20.96 2.84 6.92
N TYR A 111 21.58 2.08 7.84
CA TYR A 111 20.88 1.53 8.99
C TYR A 111 20.30 2.63 9.87
N GLN A 112 19.11 2.37 10.43
CA GLN A 112 18.41 3.31 11.30
C GLN A 112 18.97 3.28 12.74
N GLU A 113 19.66 2.20 13.09
CA GLU A 113 20.29 2.04 14.39
C GLU A 113 21.59 2.84 14.47
N PRO A 114 21.80 3.65 15.52
CA PRO A 114 22.94 4.57 15.61
C PRO A 114 24.30 3.86 15.63
N HIS A 115 24.35 2.61 16.12
CA HIS A 115 25.56 1.80 16.17
C HIS A 115 25.90 1.14 14.82
N LEU A 116 24.97 1.10 13.86
CA LEU A 116 25.17 0.52 12.53
C LEU A 116 25.25 1.58 11.42
N MET A 117 24.93 2.84 11.73
CA MET A 117 24.77 3.91 10.74
C MET A 117 26.01 4.16 9.86
N HIS A 118 27.21 3.82 10.33
CA HIS A 118 28.48 3.98 9.62
C HIS A 118 28.86 2.77 8.76
N ILE A 119 28.09 1.68 8.83
CA ILE A 119 28.35 0.43 8.12
C ILE A 119 27.45 0.38 6.89
N PRO A 120 27.96 -0.05 5.71
CA PRO A 120 27.12 -0.23 4.53
C PRO A 120 26.01 -1.26 4.78
N VAL A 121 24.81 -0.96 4.28
CA VAL A 121 23.65 -1.86 4.43
C VAL A 121 23.91 -3.16 3.67
N ARG A 122 23.75 -4.29 4.36
CA ARG A 122 23.84 -5.62 3.77
C ARG A 122 22.43 -6.14 3.54
N TYR A 123 22.24 -6.75 2.38
CA TYR A 123 21.00 -7.37 1.98
C TYR A 123 21.18 -8.87 1.90
N ASP A 124 20.11 -9.62 2.18
CA ASP A 124 20.08 -11.05 1.91
C ASP A 124 19.74 -11.35 0.44
N GLU A 125 19.74 -12.63 0.09
CA GLU A 125 19.43 -13.14 -1.25
C GLU A 125 18.03 -12.74 -1.74
N THR A 126 17.13 -12.40 -0.82
CA THR A 126 15.76 -11.95 -1.11
C THR A 126 15.60 -10.43 -1.11
N GLY A 127 16.71 -9.69 -0.97
CA GLY A 127 16.73 -8.23 -0.97
C GLY A 127 16.36 -7.57 0.36
N TRP A 128 16.24 -8.31 1.47
CA TRP A 128 15.90 -7.72 2.78
C TRP A 128 17.15 -7.23 3.52
N PRO A 129 17.08 -6.07 4.20
CA PRO A 129 18.18 -5.59 5.01
C PRO A 129 18.41 -6.55 6.19
N VAL A 130 19.66 -6.93 6.41
CA VAL A 130 20.08 -7.85 7.49
C VAL A 130 21.13 -7.19 8.37
N HIS A 131 21.15 -7.56 9.64
CA HIS A 131 22.18 -7.08 10.57
C HIS A 131 23.57 -7.58 10.13
N PRO A 132 24.61 -6.73 10.06
CA PRO A 132 25.89 -7.11 9.47
C PRO A 132 26.62 -8.23 10.22
N ASP A 133 26.54 -8.24 11.55
CA ASP A 133 27.22 -9.24 12.39
C ASP A 133 26.46 -10.56 12.54
N THR A 134 25.12 -10.52 12.56
CA THR A 134 24.30 -11.71 12.86
C THR A 134 23.63 -12.31 11.63
N GLY A 135 23.56 -11.57 10.52
CA GLY A 135 22.85 -11.97 9.31
C GLY A 135 21.33 -12.07 9.49
N LYS A 136 20.77 -11.64 10.63
CA LYS A 136 19.33 -11.73 10.92
C LYS A 136 18.58 -10.50 10.39
N ARG A 137 17.32 -10.68 9.98
CA ARG A 137 16.37 -9.62 9.61
C ARG A 137 15.81 -8.89 10.84
N SER A 138 16.68 -8.43 11.74
CA SER A 138 16.31 -7.72 12.96
C SER A 138 16.41 -6.20 12.84
N VAL A 139 16.94 -5.70 11.72
CA VAL A 139 17.16 -4.27 11.48
C VAL A 139 15.87 -3.59 11.04
N ARG A 140 15.69 -2.33 11.46
CA ARG A 140 14.49 -1.57 11.15
C ARG A 140 14.57 -1.00 9.72
N ALA A 141 13.67 -1.46 8.85
CA ALA A 141 13.61 -1.01 7.45
C ALA A 141 12.97 0.37 7.25
N ILE A 142 12.26 0.91 8.24
CA ILE A 142 11.52 2.18 8.13
C ILE A 142 11.93 3.10 9.29
N THR A 143 12.13 4.39 8.99
CA THR A 143 12.43 5.38 10.04
C THR A 143 11.24 5.52 11.00
N ARG A 144 11.48 5.89 12.27
CA ARG A 144 10.39 6.13 13.25
C ARG A 144 9.41 7.21 12.79
N GLN A 145 9.91 8.23 12.10
CA GLN A 145 9.08 9.32 11.57
C GLN A 145 8.17 8.81 10.46
N THR A 146 8.73 8.05 9.52
CA THR A 146 7.98 7.45 8.42
C THR A 146 6.94 6.46 8.96
N GLU A 147 7.29 5.61 9.93
CA GLU A 147 6.37 4.71 10.63
C GLU A 147 5.19 5.48 11.25
N PHE A 148 5.45 6.62 11.89
CA PHE A 148 4.40 7.46 12.47
C PHE A 148 3.45 8.03 11.40
N TYR A 149 3.99 8.60 10.32
CA TYR A 149 3.16 9.14 9.23
C TYR A 149 2.33 8.07 8.53
N LEU A 150 2.92 6.89 8.31
CA LEU A 150 2.23 5.76 7.71
C LEU A 150 1.08 5.27 8.60
N ASN A 151 1.28 5.24 9.93
CA ASN A 151 0.21 4.90 10.86
C ASN A 151 -0.92 5.93 10.90
N ILE A 152 -0.63 7.23 10.72
CA ILE A 152 -1.66 8.28 10.61
C ILE A 152 -2.55 8.04 9.39
N ILE A 153 -1.95 7.77 8.23
CA ILE A 153 -2.71 7.55 7.00
C ILE A 153 -3.26 6.13 6.87
N PHE A 154 -2.83 5.19 7.72
CA PHE A 154 -3.17 3.77 7.61
C PHE A 154 -4.67 3.53 7.50
N PHE A 155 -5.46 4.14 8.38
CA PHE A 155 -6.92 3.95 8.41
C PHE A 155 -7.64 4.58 7.20
N LEU A 156 -7.00 5.51 6.50
CA LEU A 156 -7.53 6.08 5.25
C LEU A 156 -7.06 5.27 4.04
N ALA A 157 -5.79 4.91 4.00
CA ALA A 157 -5.17 4.23 2.87
C ALA A 157 -5.56 2.76 2.78
N TYR A 158 -5.73 2.08 3.91
CA TYR A 158 -6.09 0.66 3.97
C TYR A 158 -7.42 0.33 3.25
N PRO A 159 -8.57 0.97 3.56
CA PRO A 159 -9.81 0.70 2.85
C PRO A 159 -9.73 1.08 1.36
N LEU A 160 -8.94 2.08 1.00
CA LEU A 160 -8.71 2.43 -0.41
C LEU A 160 -7.92 1.33 -1.14
N ALA A 161 -6.83 0.83 -0.54
CA ALA A 161 -6.04 -0.26 -1.07
C ALA A 161 -6.87 -1.56 -1.20
N MET A 162 -7.68 -1.87 -0.19
CA MET A 162 -8.64 -2.97 -0.23
C MET A 162 -9.68 -2.78 -1.33
N GLY A 163 -10.20 -1.57 -1.49
CA GLY A 163 -11.15 -1.26 -2.57
C GLY A 163 -10.53 -1.44 -3.96
N ILE A 164 -9.28 -1.01 -4.15
CA ILE A 164 -8.54 -1.19 -5.40
C ILE A 164 -8.28 -2.67 -5.66
N THR A 165 -7.81 -3.43 -4.68
CA THR A 165 -7.54 -4.87 -4.83
C THR A 165 -8.80 -5.69 -5.09
N MET A 166 -9.92 -5.34 -4.45
CA MET A 166 -11.22 -5.94 -4.76
C MET A 166 -11.71 -5.53 -6.16
N CYS A 167 -11.52 -4.28 -6.56
CA CYS A 167 -11.86 -3.81 -7.89
C CYS A 167 -11.03 -4.51 -8.97
N SER A 168 -9.72 -4.66 -8.76
CA SER A 168 -8.87 -5.43 -9.67
C SER A 168 -9.26 -6.89 -9.70
N ALA A 169 -9.60 -7.52 -8.58
CA ALA A 169 -10.07 -8.90 -8.57
C ALA A 169 -11.42 -9.09 -9.30
N CYS A 170 -12.31 -8.09 -9.26
CA CYS A 170 -13.59 -8.13 -9.96
C CYS A 170 -13.49 -7.76 -11.46
N CYS A 171 -12.54 -6.89 -11.83
CA CYS A 171 -12.40 -6.38 -13.21
C CYS A 171 -11.34 -7.16 -14.03
N PHE A 172 -10.33 -7.72 -13.38
CA PHE A 172 -9.44 -8.73 -13.97
C PHE A 172 -9.98 -10.11 -13.66
N GLN A 173 -11.06 -10.48 -14.35
CA GLN A 173 -11.33 -11.89 -14.56
C GLN A 173 -10.28 -12.36 -15.57
N GLU A 174 -9.19 -12.96 -15.08
CA GLU A 174 -8.21 -13.62 -15.93
C GLU A 174 -8.96 -14.57 -16.88
N THR A 175 -9.13 -14.15 -18.13
CA THR A 175 -9.19 -15.12 -19.21
C THR A 175 -7.84 -15.81 -19.16
N ALA A 176 -7.85 -17.04 -18.68
CA ALA A 176 -6.69 -17.91 -18.55
C ALA A 176 -5.99 -18.10 -19.92
N ASP A 177 -5.19 -17.11 -20.31
CA ASP A 177 -4.27 -17.18 -21.44
C ASP A 177 -2.93 -16.50 -21.08
N GLU A 178 -2.53 -16.66 -19.81
CA GLU A 178 -1.23 -16.24 -19.27
C GLU A 178 -0.08 -17.13 -19.77
N LYS A 179 0.18 -17.10 -21.08
CA LYS A 179 1.45 -17.63 -21.63
C LYS A 179 2.27 -16.58 -22.39
N GLN A 180 1.90 -15.30 -22.40
CA GLN A 180 2.60 -14.33 -23.26
C GLN A 180 3.06 -12.99 -22.65
N CYS A 181 2.81 -12.65 -21.38
CA CYS A 181 3.08 -11.27 -20.92
C CYS A 181 4.23 -11.05 -19.90
N PHE A 182 5.12 -12.03 -19.66
CA PHE A 182 6.33 -11.81 -18.83
C PHE A 182 7.64 -12.17 -19.52
N ARG A 183 7.72 -12.07 -20.85
CA ARG A 183 8.92 -12.49 -21.60
C ARG A 183 9.99 -11.40 -21.81
N CYS A 184 9.78 -10.17 -21.33
CA CYS A 184 10.69 -9.06 -21.60
C CYS A 184 10.88 -8.14 -20.39
N ILE A 185 11.36 -8.65 -19.26
CA ILE A 185 12.12 -7.83 -18.33
C ILE A 185 13.57 -8.28 -18.47
N ASN A 186 14.37 -7.47 -19.17
CA ASN A 186 15.82 -7.60 -19.18
C ASN A 186 16.35 -7.17 -17.81
N THR A 187 16.26 -8.06 -16.81
CA THR A 187 17.12 -7.94 -15.64
C THR A 187 18.53 -8.24 -16.09
N ILE A 188 19.33 -7.18 -16.27
CA ILE A 188 20.77 -7.28 -16.45
C ILE A 188 21.32 -7.77 -15.12
N VAL A 189 21.48 -9.09 -14.99
CA VAL A 189 22.23 -9.70 -13.88
C VAL A 189 23.70 -9.45 -14.20
N ILE A 190 24.30 -8.45 -13.54
CA ILE A 190 25.76 -8.30 -13.54
C ILE A 190 26.29 -9.37 -12.59
N SER A 191 26.47 -10.59 -13.10
CA SER A 191 27.20 -11.62 -12.37
C SER A 191 28.68 -11.28 -12.42
N GLU A 192 29.24 -10.90 -11.27
CA GLU A 192 30.68 -10.82 -11.08
C GLU A 192 31.34 -12.16 -11.39
N CYS A 193 32.44 -12.07 -12.13
CA CYS A 193 33.23 -13.21 -12.59
C CYS A 193 33.93 -13.88 -11.39
N GLY A 194 33.69 -15.17 -11.18
CA GLY A 194 34.27 -15.94 -10.07
C GLY A 194 34.26 -17.44 -10.35
N ASP A 195 35.33 -17.89 -11.01
CA ASP A 195 35.86 -19.24 -11.20
C ASP A 195 35.09 -20.49 -10.71
N SER A 196 34.83 -21.39 -11.66
CA SER A 196 35.05 -22.84 -11.58
C SER A 196 34.49 -23.64 -10.39
N ARG A 197 33.31 -24.27 -10.57
CA ARG A 197 33.11 -25.73 -10.31
C ARG A 197 31.73 -26.24 -10.74
N LYS A 198 31.77 -27.33 -11.52
CA LYS A 198 30.65 -28.18 -11.93
C LYS A 198 29.76 -28.61 -10.75
N ARG A 199 28.44 -28.56 -10.93
CA ARG A 199 27.53 -29.68 -10.62
C ARG A 199 26.21 -29.56 -11.41
N VAL A 200 25.89 -30.69 -12.03
CA VAL A 200 24.69 -31.02 -12.81
C VAL A 200 23.52 -31.30 -11.86
N ILE A 201 22.30 -30.93 -12.28
CA ILE A 201 20.97 -31.58 -12.14
C ILE A 201 19.94 -30.45 -12.30
N SER A 202 19.52 -30.14 -13.53
CA SER A 202 18.36 -30.73 -14.23
C SER A 202 17.05 -29.99 -13.92
N GLN A 203 16.69 -29.02 -14.77
CA GLN A 203 15.32 -28.95 -15.28
C GLN A 203 15.30 -28.31 -16.67
N LYS A 204 14.72 -29.07 -17.60
CA LYS A 204 14.64 -28.83 -19.03
C LYS A 204 13.69 -27.67 -19.32
N CYS A 205 14.22 -26.45 -19.44
CA CYS A 205 13.57 -25.38 -20.17
C CYS A 205 14.25 -25.27 -21.53
N GLU A 206 13.50 -25.42 -22.61
CA GLU A 206 13.97 -25.10 -23.95
C GLU A 206 14.42 -23.63 -23.97
N THR A 207 15.72 -23.44 -23.97
CA THR A 207 16.37 -22.14 -24.15
C THR A 207 15.92 -21.57 -25.50
N PRO A 208 15.38 -20.33 -25.55
CA PRO A 208 15.35 -19.62 -26.82
C PRO A 208 16.80 -19.50 -27.27
N LEU A 209 17.02 -19.81 -28.55
CA LEU A 209 18.29 -19.69 -29.26
C LEU A 209 19.09 -18.52 -28.69
N LYS A 210 20.24 -18.83 -28.09
CA LYS A 210 21.26 -17.84 -27.75
C LYS A 210 21.58 -17.14 -29.06
N ARG A 211 20.92 -16.02 -29.36
CA ARG A 211 21.41 -15.10 -30.38
C ARG A 211 22.70 -14.60 -29.77
N ASP A 212 23.83 -15.13 -30.24
CA ASP A 212 25.08 -14.43 -30.05
C ASP A 212 24.84 -13.04 -30.63
N ILE A 213 24.85 -12.04 -29.74
CA ILE A 213 24.73 -10.62 -30.08
C ILE A 213 25.87 -10.21 -31.02
N TYR A 214 26.92 -11.03 -31.07
CA TYR A 214 28.02 -10.95 -32.01
C TYR A 214 28.10 -12.28 -32.77
N SER A 215 27.22 -12.46 -33.74
CA SER A 215 27.39 -13.48 -34.77
C SER A 215 28.25 -12.86 -35.86
N ASP A 216 29.45 -13.40 -36.11
CA ASP A 216 30.44 -12.93 -37.11
C ASP A 216 29.90 -12.85 -38.57
N GLY A 217 28.62 -13.19 -38.79
CA GLY A 217 27.92 -13.10 -40.07
C GLY A 217 26.92 -11.94 -40.20
N ASP A 218 26.69 -11.15 -39.15
CA ASP A 218 25.70 -10.06 -39.21
C ASP A 218 26.28 -8.81 -39.88
N SER A 219 25.87 -8.58 -41.14
CA SER A 219 26.23 -7.41 -41.95
C SER A 219 25.82 -6.05 -41.36
N ASP A 220 25.18 -6.04 -40.20
CA ASP A 220 24.62 -4.86 -39.56
C ASP A 220 25.73 -4.00 -38.91
N GLU A 221 26.82 -4.59 -38.41
CA GLU A 221 28.01 -3.82 -37.97
C GLU A 221 28.66 -3.05 -39.14
N MET A 222 28.62 -3.62 -40.35
CA MET A 222 29.15 -2.95 -41.54
C MET A 222 28.32 -1.71 -41.89
N LYS A 223 26.99 -1.79 -41.76
CA LYS A 223 26.09 -0.65 -42.00
C LYS A 223 26.27 0.45 -40.96
N ASP A 224 26.42 0.08 -39.69
CA ASP A 224 26.66 1.05 -38.61
C ASP A 224 28.00 1.76 -38.81
N THR A 225 29.03 1.02 -39.23
CA THR A 225 30.34 1.59 -39.56
C THR A 225 30.27 2.55 -40.75
N GLU A 226 29.56 2.17 -41.81
CA GLU A 226 29.37 3.01 -43.00
C GLU A 226 28.61 4.31 -42.66
N TYR A 227 27.58 4.23 -41.82
CA TYR A 227 26.85 5.40 -41.36
C TYR A 227 27.75 6.38 -40.58
N VAL A 228 28.56 5.88 -39.64
CA VAL A 228 29.47 6.71 -38.85
C VAL A 228 30.51 7.39 -39.74
N VAL A 229 31.11 6.65 -40.67
CA VAL A 229 32.09 7.21 -41.63
C VAL A 229 31.44 8.30 -42.49
N CYS A 230 30.23 8.07 -42.99
CA CYS A 230 29.51 9.05 -43.80
C CYS A 230 29.20 10.34 -43.01
N GLN A 231 28.82 10.23 -41.73
CA GLN A 231 28.57 11.39 -40.87
C GLN A 231 29.86 12.19 -40.56
N LEU A 232 30.98 11.50 -40.37
CA LEU A 232 32.27 12.14 -40.15
C LEU A 232 32.75 12.92 -41.38
N GLN A 233 32.60 12.34 -42.57
CA GLN A 233 32.91 13.04 -43.83
C GLN A 233 32.00 14.25 -44.05
N HIS A 234 30.69 14.11 -43.74
CA HIS A 234 29.77 15.23 -43.83
C HIS A 234 30.17 16.39 -42.89
N SER A 235 30.54 16.05 -41.66
CA SER A 235 31.03 17.04 -40.68
C SER A 235 32.33 17.72 -41.13
N GLN A 236 33.26 16.97 -41.75
CA GLN A 236 34.50 17.52 -42.29
C GLN A 236 34.24 18.52 -43.43
N HIS A 237 33.33 18.19 -44.34
CA HIS A 237 32.96 19.10 -45.44
C HIS A 237 32.28 20.38 -44.95
N GLN A 238 31.45 20.29 -43.91
CA GLN A 238 30.82 21.46 -43.28
C GLN A 238 31.85 22.38 -42.60
N LEU A 239 32.87 21.82 -41.95
CA LEU A 239 33.93 22.62 -41.33
C LEU A 239 34.83 23.32 -42.36
N GLN A 240 35.09 22.68 -43.49
CA GLN A 240 35.89 23.26 -44.57
C GLN A 240 35.13 24.36 -45.34
N SER A 241 33.81 24.24 -45.51
CA SER A 241 33.01 25.26 -46.19
C SER A 241 32.75 26.52 -45.34
N GLN A 242 32.89 26.43 -44.01
CA GLN A 242 32.81 27.59 -43.10
C GLN A 242 34.14 28.34 -42.91
N SER A 243 35.25 27.80 -43.43
CA SER A 243 36.59 28.42 -43.31
C SER A 243 36.99 29.28 -44.53
N TYR A 244 36.04 29.61 -45.41
CA TYR A 244 36.20 30.53 -46.54
C TYR A 244 35.27 31.74 -46.44
#